data_AF-A0A2G5V4N4-F1
#
_entry.id   AF-A0A2G5V4N4-F1
#
_cell.length_a   1.000
_cell.length_b   1.000
_cell.length_c   1.000
_cell.angle_alpha   90.00
_cell.angle_beta   90.00
_cell.angle_gamma   90.00
#
_symmetry.space_group_name_H-M   'P 1'
#
loop_
_entity.id
_entity.type
_entity.pdbx_description
1 polymer ?
#
loop_
_entity_poly.entity_id
_entity_poly.type
_entity_poly.pdbx_seq_one_letter_code
_entity_poly.pdbx_strand_id
1 'polypeptide(L)'
;MRFTLALLVTFFVFLTLSNGAPSHHHKCSEKLYSALKKLCSYRGESHFLRKSAEKCCEHNCELSDMMTTCMVAPSFDDDLLK
;
A
#
# COMPACT_ATOMS: atom_id res chain seq x y z
N MET A 1 -4.43 27.74 33.02
CA MET A 1 -3.60 26.51 32.82
C MET A 1 -4.35 25.33 32.22
N ARG A 2 -5.61 25.03 32.58
CA ARG A 2 -6.37 23.92 31.97
C ARG A 2 -6.72 24.15 30.49
N PHE A 3 -7.14 25.37 30.14
CA PHE A 3 -7.47 25.76 28.76
C PHE A 3 -6.25 25.80 27.83
N THR A 4 -5.09 26.23 28.34
CA THR A 4 -3.84 26.27 27.57
C THR A 4 -3.35 24.86 27.23
N LEU A 5 -3.51 23.90 28.15
CA LEU A 5 -3.22 22.49 27.91
C LEU A 5 -4.16 21.88 26.86
N ALA A 6 -5.46 22.18 26.95
CA ALA A 6 -6.44 21.70 25.98
C ALA A 6 -6.11 22.16 24.55
N LEU A 7 -5.78 23.45 24.37
CA LEU A 7 -5.37 24.02 23.09
C LEU A 7 -4.11 23.37 22.53
N LEU A 8 -3.12 23.09 23.39
CA LEU A 8 -1.88 22.42 23.02
C LEU A 8 -2.14 21.00 22.52
N VAL A 9 -2.95 20.22 23.24
CA VAL A 9 -3.30 18.85 22.84
C VAL A 9 -4.04 18.84 21.52
N THR A 10 -5.03 19.72 21.32
CA THR A 10 -5.73 19.83 20.04
C THR A 10 -4.78 20.19 18.90
N PHE A 11 -3.85 21.13 19.12
CA PHE A 11 -2.87 21.53 18.12
C PHE A 11 -1.95 20.37 17.71
N PHE A 12 -1.47 19.59 18.68
CA PHE A 12 -0.67 18.39 18.39
C PHE A 12 -1.45 17.33 17.61
N VAL A 13 -2.74 17.12 17.91
CA VAL A 13 -3.60 16.20 17.14
C VAL A 13 -3.74 16.67 15.69
N PHE A 14 -3.99 17.97 15.46
CA PHE A 14 -4.05 18.51 14.10
C PHE A 14 -2.71 18.41 13.36
N LEU A 15 -1.58 18.61 14.06
CA LEU A 15 -0.24 18.40 13.48
C LEU A 15 0.02 16.94 13.09
N THR A 16 -0.45 15.97 13.87
CA THR A 16 -0.34 14.55 13.50
C THR A 16 -1.23 14.19 12.31
N LEU A 17 -2.41 14.81 12.19
CA LEU A 17 -3.27 14.64 11.01
C LEU A 17 -2.65 15.28 9.76
N SER A 18 -2.06 16.48 9.88
CA SER A 18 -1.51 17.21 8.73
C SER A 18 -0.16 16.68 8.24
N ASN A 19 0.59 15.97 9.08
CA ASN A 19 1.84 15.29 8.67
C ASN A 19 1.60 13.96 7.93
N GLY A 20 0.35 13.56 7.70
CA GLY A 20 0.00 12.59 6.66
C GLY A 20 0.19 13.18 5.26
N ALA A 21 1.41 13.62 4.92
CA ALA A 21 1.70 14.24 3.63
C ALA A 21 2.06 13.19 2.54
N PRO A 22 1.59 13.36 1.29
CA PRO A 22 1.54 12.33 0.24
C PRO A 22 2.85 12.13 -0.55
N SER A 23 4.02 12.55 -0.04
CA SER A 23 5.27 12.52 -0.83
C SER A 23 5.99 11.18 -0.85
N HIS A 24 5.53 10.18 -0.09
CA HIS A 24 6.14 8.84 -0.01
C HIS A 24 5.54 7.79 -0.94
N HIS A 25 4.45 8.09 -1.66
CA HIS A 25 3.69 7.09 -2.42
C HIS A 25 4.51 6.34 -3.46
N HIS A 26 5.43 7.00 -4.17
CA HIS A 26 6.22 6.35 -5.22
C HIS A 26 7.24 5.32 -4.68
N LYS A 27 7.91 5.62 -3.56
CA LYS A 27 8.89 4.69 -2.96
C LYS A 27 8.22 3.51 -2.27
N CYS A 28 7.02 3.72 -1.76
CA CYS A 28 6.24 2.69 -1.09
C CYS A 28 5.56 1.76 -2.09
N SER A 29 4.98 2.28 -3.18
CA SER A 29 4.42 1.46 -4.26
C SER A 29 5.47 0.58 -4.97
N GLU A 30 6.69 1.08 -5.21
CA GLU A 30 7.77 0.27 -5.80
C GLU A 30 8.22 -0.88 -4.91
N LYS A 31 8.37 -0.63 -3.60
CA LYS A 31 8.73 -1.69 -2.63
C LYS A 31 7.63 -2.74 -2.52
N LEU A 32 6.37 -2.30 -2.45
CA LEU A 32 5.20 -3.18 -2.40
C LEU A 32 5.05 -3.98 -3.68
N TYR A 33 5.27 -3.38 -4.85
CA TYR A 33 5.28 -4.08 -6.12
C TYR A 33 6.36 -5.17 -6.18
N SER A 34 7.58 -4.87 -5.72
CA SER A 34 8.65 -5.87 -5.65
C SER A 34 8.32 -7.02 -4.69
N ALA A 35 7.69 -6.71 -3.55
CA ALA A 35 7.22 -7.71 -2.60
C ALA A 35 6.10 -8.58 -3.18
N LEU A 36 5.08 -7.97 -3.79
CA LEU A 36 3.98 -8.65 -4.49
C LEU A 36 4.50 -9.55 -5.62
N LYS A 37 5.44 -9.05 -6.44
CA LYS A 37 6.05 -9.83 -7.52
C LYS A 37 6.76 -11.07 -6.99
N LYS A 38 7.42 -10.99 -5.83
CA LYS A 38 8.02 -12.17 -5.18
C LYS A 38 6.98 -13.09 -4.56
N LEU A 39 5.96 -12.55 -3.90
CA LEU A 39 4.87 -13.32 -3.27
C LEU A 39 4.10 -14.13 -4.31
N CYS A 40 3.80 -13.53 -5.46
CA CYS A 40 3.13 -14.22 -6.55
C CYS A 40 4.10 -15.10 -7.38
N SER A 41 5.36 -15.30 -6.95
CA SER A 41 6.38 -16.06 -7.70
C SER A 41 6.54 -15.60 -9.15
N TYR A 42 6.58 -14.29 -9.38
CA TYR A 42 6.62 -13.65 -10.69
C TYR A 42 5.39 -13.89 -11.60
N ARG A 43 4.34 -14.56 -11.10
CA ARG A 43 3.04 -14.70 -11.77
C ARG A 43 2.23 -13.43 -11.52
N GLY A 44 1.64 -12.85 -12.56
CA GLY A 44 1.00 -11.54 -12.42
C GLY A 44 1.13 -10.66 -13.66
N GLU A 45 0.04 -10.09 -14.17
CA GLU A 45 0.15 -8.91 -15.01
C GLU A 45 0.81 -7.79 -14.20
N SER A 46 1.94 -7.28 -14.71
CA SER A 46 2.72 -6.22 -14.05
C SER A 46 1.87 -4.97 -13.76
N HIS A 47 0.86 -4.70 -14.58
CA HIS A 47 -0.06 -3.57 -14.41
C HIS A 47 -1.02 -3.75 -13.23
N PHE A 48 -1.61 -4.94 -13.06
CA PHE A 48 -2.51 -5.26 -11.95
C PHE A 48 -1.78 -5.24 -10.59
N LEU A 49 -0.58 -5.83 -10.54
CA LEU A 49 0.24 -5.82 -9.33
C LEU A 49 0.67 -4.41 -8.93
N ARG A 50 1.01 -3.57 -9.92
CA ARG A 50 1.42 -2.18 -9.68
C ARG A 50 0.26 -1.31 -9.17
N LYS A 51 -0.94 -1.48 -9.74
CA LYS A 51 -2.16 -0.81 -9.26
C LYS A 51 -2.54 -1.25 -7.84
N SER A 52 -2.35 -2.53 -7.52
CA SER A 52 -2.59 -3.06 -6.19
C SER A 52 -1.56 -2.53 -5.17
N ALA A 53 -0.28 -2.45 -5.55
CA ALA A 53 0.77 -1.86 -4.73
C ALA A 53 0.52 -0.37 -4.44
N GLU A 54 0.01 0.38 -5.41
CA GLU A 54 -0.35 1.80 -5.26
C GLU A 54 -1.51 2.00 -4.28
N LYS A 55 -2.61 1.27 -4.47
CA LYS A 55 -3.74 1.26 -3.52
C LYS A 55 -3.30 0.86 -2.11
N CYS A 56 -2.39 -0.10 -2.04
CA CYS A 56 -1.93 -0.60 -0.76
C CYS A 56 -1.01 0.36 -0.03
N CYS A 57 -0.29 1.17 -0.78
CA CYS A 57 0.48 2.26 -0.23
C CYS A 57 -0.41 3.39 0.32
N GLU A 58 -1.55 3.63 -0.33
CA GLU A 58 -2.52 4.65 0.10
C GLU A 58 -3.31 4.21 1.34
N HIS A 59 -3.69 2.93 1.42
CA HIS A 59 -4.56 2.41 2.48
C HIS A 59 -3.86 1.58 3.57
N ASN A 60 -2.52 1.43 3.52
CA ASN A 60 -1.75 0.58 4.42
C ASN A 60 -2.33 -0.84 4.57
N CYS A 61 -2.38 -1.64 3.50
CA CYS A 61 -2.91 -3.01 3.65
C CYS A 61 -1.96 -3.97 4.36
N GLU A 62 -2.57 -5.04 4.87
CA GLU A 62 -1.90 -6.16 5.48
C GLU A 62 -1.33 -7.11 4.42
N LEU A 63 -0.36 -7.93 4.85
CA LEU A 63 0.25 -8.96 4.00
C LEU A 63 -0.79 -9.96 3.44
N SER A 64 -1.84 -10.24 4.22
CA SER A 64 -2.95 -11.10 3.82
C SER A 64 -3.67 -10.57 2.57
N ASP A 65 -3.97 -9.27 2.51
CA ASP A 65 -4.61 -8.63 1.36
C ASP A 65 -3.71 -8.69 0.12
N MET A 66 -2.40 -8.52 0.31
CA MET A 66 -1.43 -8.69 -0.77
C MET A 66 -1.39 -10.13 -1.30
N MET A 67 -1.50 -11.14 -0.44
CA MET A 67 -1.55 -12.54 -0.86
C MET A 67 -2.82 -12.87 -1.65
N THR A 68 -3.97 -12.33 -1.23
CA THR A 68 -5.22 -12.51 -1.98
C THR A 68 -5.13 -11.92 -3.38
N THR A 69 -4.36 -10.83 -3.57
CA THR A 69 -4.09 -10.24 -4.89
C THR A 69 -3.45 -11.25 -5.85
N CYS A 70 -2.57 -12.13 -5.37
CA CYS A 70 -1.97 -13.19 -6.18
C CYS A 70 -2.95 -14.32 -6.51
N MET A 71 -3.95 -14.57 -5.66
CA MET A 71 -4.92 -15.66 -5.80
C MET A 71 -6.14 -15.26 -6.64
N VAL A 72 -6.52 -13.97 -6.61
CA VAL A 72 -7.69 -13.41 -7.30
C VAL A 72 -7.31 -12.82 -8.66
N ALA A 73 -6.03 -12.63 -8.95
CA ALA A 73 -5.58 -12.27 -10.29
C ALA A 73 -6.10 -13.33 -11.29
N PRO A 74 -6.74 -12.91 -12.40
CA PRO A 74 -7.34 -13.85 -13.34
C PRO A 74 -6.30 -14.87 -13.79
N SER A 75 -6.69 -16.14 -13.64
CA SER A 75 -6.02 -17.38 -14.05
C SER A 75 -4.84 -17.19 -15.04
N PHE A 76 -3.61 -17.34 -14.53
CA PHE A 76 -2.40 -17.57 -15.32
C PHE A 76 -2.34 -19.01 -15.83
N ASP A 77 -3.29 -19.42 -16.68
CA ASP A 77 -3.22 -20.72 -17.34
C ASP A 77 -2.61 -20.66 -18.76
N ASP A 78 -2.27 -19.47 -19.30
CA ASP A 78 -1.84 -19.38 -20.71
C ASP A 78 -0.38 -18.97 -20.99
N ASP A 79 0.43 -18.53 -20.01
CA ASP A 79 1.82 -18.10 -20.28
C ASP A 79 2.89 -19.14 -19.90
N LEU A 80 2.51 -20.38 -19.53
CA LEU A 80 3.46 -21.50 -19.38
C LEU A 80 3.63 -22.32 -20.68
N LEU A 81 3.12 -21.82 -21.81
CA LEU A 81 3.16 -22.49 -23.11
C LEU A 81 3.43 -21.49 -24.27
N LYS A 82 4.51 -20.71 -24.18
CA LYS A 82 5.21 -20.24 -25.38
C LYS A 82 6.70 -19.99 -25.17
#